data_AF-A0A950ZRC8-F1
#
_entry.id   AF-A0A950ZRC8-F1
#
_cell.length_a   1.000
_cell.length_b   1.000
_cell.length_c   1.000
_cell.angle_alpha   90.00
_cell.angle_beta   90.00
_cell.angle_gamma   90.00
#
_symmetry.space_group_name_H-M   'P 1'
#
loop_
_entity.id
_entity.type
_entity.pdbx_description
1 polymer ?
#
loop_
_entity_poly.entity_id
_entity_poly.type
_entity_poly.pdbx_seq_one_letter_code
_entity_poly.pdbx_strand_id
1 'polypeptide(L)'
;MRTMAHTLGTHAVFVALHVALSRSPGDGLIRWDNAAASMRGRCRPDGYGVCRVRGHELGFFLEYDRGTESARDYAAKWAGYHAYRDSGRAAADYASFPTILLVTEGSEQRVLRSAGAAAVGRPDSALPIRVTSTGWIEGHPRGILGPIWRSADSQTRGFWVCDPLQAGYSIADTTPG
;
A
#
# COMPACT_ATOMS: atom_id res chain seq x y z
N MET A 1 -3.62 -19.39 -18.07
CA MET A 1 -2.83 -18.17 -18.38
C MET A 1 -3.15 -16.94 -17.52
N ARG A 2 -4.11 -16.99 -16.57
CA ARG A 2 -4.54 -15.81 -15.78
C ARG A 2 -3.52 -15.36 -14.71
N THR A 3 -2.77 -16.30 -14.13
CA THR A 3 -1.79 -16.06 -13.06
C THR A 3 -0.55 -15.30 -13.56
N MET A 4 -0.07 -15.58 -14.77
CA MET A 4 1.19 -14.98 -15.26
C MET A 4 1.08 -13.46 -15.48
N ALA A 5 -0.02 -12.99 -16.09
CA ALA A 5 -0.24 -11.56 -16.29
C ALA A 5 -0.41 -10.80 -14.97
N HIS A 6 -1.02 -11.45 -13.97
CA HIS A 6 -1.15 -10.90 -12.61
C HIS A 6 0.21 -10.76 -11.92
N THR A 7 1.03 -11.81 -11.98
CA THR A 7 2.40 -11.79 -11.46
C THR A 7 3.25 -10.75 -12.17
N LEU A 8 3.14 -10.63 -13.49
CA LEU A 8 3.88 -9.63 -14.27
C LEU A 8 3.50 -8.21 -13.85
N GLY A 9 2.20 -7.92 -13.71
CA GLY A 9 1.74 -6.61 -13.26
C GLY A 9 2.19 -6.28 -11.83
N THR A 10 2.15 -7.25 -10.93
CA THR A 10 2.71 -7.12 -9.58
C THR A 10 4.21 -6.78 -9.61
N HIS A 11 4.99 -7.51 -10.41
CA HIS A 11 6.42 -7.26 -10.56
C HIS A 11 6.71 -5.89 -11.20
N ALA A 12 5.89 -5.46 -12.17
CA ALA A 12 6.02 -4.15 -12.79
C ALA A 12 5.86 -3.01 -11.78
N VAL A 13 4.98 -3.17 -10.78
CA VAL A 13 4.84 -2.18 -9.70
C VAL A 13 6.11 -2.09 -8.84
N PHE A 14 6.70 -3.22 -8.46
CA PHE A 14 7.96 -3.23 -7.70
C PHE A 14 9.12 -2.62 -8.50
N VAL A 15 9.21 -2.92 -9.79
CA VAL A 15 10.21 -2.31 -10.70
C VAL A 15 9.99 -0.80 -10.80
N ALA A 16 8.75 -0.34 -10.96
CA ALA A 16 8.42 1.09 -10.99
C ALA A 16 8.83 1.81 -9.69
N LEU A 17 8.60 1.18 -8.53
CA LEU A 17 9.07 1.69 -7.23
C LEU A 17 10.59 1.77 -7.17
N HIS A 18 11.29 0.69 -7.53
CA HIS A 18 12.75 0.65 -7.52
C HIS A 18 13.33 1.74 -8.41
N VAL A 19 12.86 1.87 -9.65
CA VAL A 19 13.33 2.90 -10.59
C VAL A 19 13.05 4.31 -10.08
N ALA A 20 11.87 4.56 -9.51
CA ALA A 20 11.50 5.89 -9.03
C ALA A 20 12.30 6.30 -7.79
N LEU A 21 12.54 5.37 -6.85
CA LEU A 21 13.28 5.62 -5.62
C LEU A 21 14.78 5.81 -5.87
N SER A 22 15.37 5.04 -6.79
CA SER A 22 16.80 5.12 -7.13
C SER A 22 17.23 6.46 -7.74
N ARG A 23 16.28 7.37 -8.03
CA ARG A 23 16.58 8.75 -8.48
C ARG A 23 17.08 9.65 -7.35
N SER A 24 16.86 9.28 -6.10
CA SER A 24 17.27 10.04 -4.93
C SER A 24 18.36 9.29 -4.17
N PRO A 25 19.56 9.86 -3.97
CA PRO A 25 20.62 9.20 -3.23
C PRO A 25 20.16 8.80 -1.82
N GLY A 26 20.38 7.54 -1.46
CA GLY A 26 19.99 6.97 -0.16
C GLY A 26 18.58 6.39 -0.09
N ASP A 27 17.72 6.67 -1.09
CA ASP A 27 16.39 6.07 -1.21
C ASP A 27 16.46 4.77 -2.03
N GLY A 28 15.51 3.86 -1.78
CA GLY A 28 15.48 2.61 -2.54
C GLY A 28 14.44 1.62 -2.05
N LEU A 29 14.13 0.62 -2.89
CA LEU A 29 13.40 -0.57 -2.47
C LEU A 29 14.41 -1.54 -1.82
N ILE A 30 14.30 -1.73 -0.50
CA ILE A 30 15.27 -2.49 0.29
C ILE A 30 14.86 -3.94 0.53
N ARG A 31 13.57 -4.25 0.40
CA ARG A 31 13.02 -5.60 0.46
C ARG A 31 11.91 -5.76 -0.55
N TRP A 32 11.86 -6.93 -1.18
CA TRP A 32 10.78 -7.37 -2.06
C TRP A 32 10.53 -8.86 -1.84
N ASP A 33 9.36 -9.16 -1.28
CA ASP A 33 8.81 -10.50 -1.13
C ASP A 33 7.69 -10.71 -2.17
N ASN A 34 7.72 -11.84 -2.85
CA ASN A 34 6.60 -12.27 -3.71
C ASN A 34 5.41 -12.77 -2.87
N ALA A 35 4.26 -13.00 -3.53
CA ALA A 35 3.03 -13.46 -2.90
C ALA A 35 3.22 -14.62 -1.91
N ALA A 36 4.01 -15.64 -2.27
CA ALA A 36 4.21 -16.82 -1.41
C ALA A 36 4.98 -16.47 -0.13
N ALA A 37 6.01 -15.62 -0.23
CA ALA A 37 6.80 -15.17 0.91
C ALA A 37 6.04 -14.17 1.81
N SER A 38 5.09 -13.41 1.25
CA SER A 38 4.31 -12.41 1.96
C SER A 38 3.00 -12.94 2.58
N MET A 39 2.65 -14.21 2.38
CA MET A 39 1.43 -14.81 2.94
C MET A 39 1.44 -14.89 4.48
N ARG A 40 0.33 -14.53 5.10
CA ARG A 40 0.08 -14.61 6.56
C ARG A 40 -1.30 -15.22 6.81
N GLY A 41 -1.38 -16.55 6.74
CA GLY A 41 -2.63 -17.30 6.89
C GLY A 41 -3.66 -16.96 5.80
N ARG A 42 -4.73 -16.24 6.18
CA ARG A 42 -5.77 -15.76 5.24
C ARG A 42 -5.42 -14.42 4.60
N CYS A 43 -4.48 -13.67 5.15
CA CYS A 43 -3.93 -12.47 4.53
C CYS A 43 -2.93 -12.91 3.45
N ARG A 44 -3.25 -12.63 2.18
CA ARG A 44 -2.47 -13.10 1.02
C ARG A 44 -2.22 -11.95 0.05
N PRO A 45 -1.34 -11.00 0.42
CA PRO A 45 -0.90 -9.95 -0.48
C PRO A 45 -0.24 -10.53 -1.73
N ASP A 46 -0.33 -9.81 -2.85
CA ASP A 46 0.40 -10.14 -4.09
C ASP A 46 1.92 -9.92 -3.93
N GLY A 47 2.31 -9.08 -2.97
CA GLY A 47 3.68 -8.98 -2.50
C GLY A 47 3.81 -8.12 -1.25
N TYR A 48 5.00 -8.12 -0.67
CA TYR A 48 5.36 -7.22 0.42
C TYR A 48 6.67 -6.53 0.08
N GLY A 49 6.79 -5.24 0.39
CA GLY A 49 8.01 -4.49 0.19
C GLY A 49 8.32 -3.59 1.35
N VAL A 50 9.60 -3.21 1.43
CA VAL A 50 10.05 -2.13 2.31
C VAL A 50 10.85 -1.16 1.45
N CYS A 51 10.48 0.11 1.51
CA CYS A 51 11.20 1.20 0.88
C CYS A 51 11.94 2.02 1.92
N ARG A 52 13.15 2.47 1.60
CA ARG A 52 13.82 3.56 2.31
C ARG A 52 13.54 4.86 1.58
N VAL A 53 13.01 5.83 2.30
CA VAL A 53 12.73 7.19 1.81
C VAL A 53 13.22 8.18 2.85
N ARG A 54 14.19 9.02 2.49
CA ARG A 54 14.81 10.04 3.35
C ARG A 54 15.23 9.49 4.71
N GLY A 55 15.85 8.30 4.71
CA GLY A 55 16.33 7.63 5.94
C GLY A 55 15.27 6.85 6.72
N HIS A 56 14.00 6.88 6.32
CA HIS A 56 12.92 6.13 6.98
C HIS A 56 12.55 4.87 6.18
N GLU A 57 12.32 3.77 6.89
CA GLU A 57 11.85 2.51 6.30
C GLU A 57 10.33 2.43 6.38
N LEU A 58 9.70 2.22 5.21
CA LEU A 58 8.25 2.18 5.04
C LEU A 58 7.87 0.82 4.45
N GLY A 59 7.23 -0.01 5.27
CA GLY A 59 6.68 -1.30 4.85
C GLY A 59 5.33 -1.13 4.15
N PHE A 60 5.10 -1.91 3.09
CA PHE A 60 3.83 -1.95 2.39
C PHE A 60 3.45 -3.35 1.91
N PHE A 61 2.17 -3.66 1.93
CA PHE A 61 1.58 -4.75 1.16
C PHE A 61 1.19 -4.25 -0.22
N LEU A 62 1.39 -5.08 -1.24
CA LEU A 62 0.98 -4.80 -2.61
C LEU A 62 -0.20 -5.69 -2.99
N GLU A 63 -1.19 -5.06 -3.62
CA GLU A 63 -2.30 -5.68 -4.31
C GLU A 63 -2.34 -5.13 -5.74
N TYR A 64 -2.46 -6.02 -6.72
CA TYR A 64 -2.58 -5.64 -8.13
C TYR A 64 -3.88 -6.19 -8.69
N ASP A 65 -4.85 -5.34 -9.03
CA ASP A 65 -6.11 -5.78 -9.62
C ASP A 65 -6.17 -5.48 -11.12
N ARG A 66 -6.37 -6.50 -11.93
CA ARG A 66 -6.59 -6.37 -13.38
C ARG A 66 -8.01 -5.89 -13.75
N GLY A 67 -8.79 -5.42 -12.77
CA GLY A 67 -10.18 -5.04 -12.91
C GLY A 67 -11.16 -6.21 -12.92
N THR A 68 -10.69 -7.44 -12.67
CA THR A 68 -11.50 -8.67 -12.82
C THR A 68 -12.01 -9.24 -11.50
N GLU A 69 -11.57 -8.71 -10.36
CA GLU A 69 -12.04 -9.16 -9.06
C GLU A 69 -13.51 -8.81 -8.83
N SER A 70 -14.27 -9.77 -8.31
CA SER A 70 -15.64 -9.59 -7.90
C SER A 70 -15.74 -8.89 -6.54
N ALA A 71 -16.93 -8.40 -6.17
CA ALA A 71 -17.15 -7.84 -4.84
C ALA A 71 -16.88 -8.87 -3.72
N ARG A 72 -17.14 -10.16 -4.00
CA ARG A 72 -16.87 -11.26 -3.07
C ARG A 72 -15.36 -11.46 -2.87
N ASP A 73 -14.57 -11.35 -3.94
CA ASP A 73 -13.11 -11.51 -3.86
C ASP A 73 -12.50 -10.39 -3.01
N TYR A 74 -12.92 -9.15 -3.25
CA TYR A 74 -12.54 -8.01 -2.42
C TYR A 74 -12.95 -8.19 -0.95
N ALA A 75 -14.18 -8.61 -0.68
CA ALA A 75 -14.64 -8.84 0.69
C ALA A 75 -13.80 -9.90 1.42
N ALA A 76 -13.44 -10.99 0.73
CA ALA A 76 -12.57 -12.02 1.28
C ALA A 76 -11.15 -11.50 1.55
N LYS A 77 -10.60 -10.71 0.62
CA LYS A 77 -9.29 -10.06 0.75
C LYS A 77 -9.24 -9.13 1.97
N TRP A 78 -10.21 -8.22 2.09
CA TRP A 78 -10.31 -7.31 3.24
C TRP A 78 -10.53 -8.03 4.56
N ALA A 79 -11.36 -9.06 4.59
CA ALA A 79 -11.54 -9.90 5.78
C ALA A 79 -10.22 -10.58 6.20
N GLY A 80 -9.39 -11.01 5.24
CA GLY A 80 -8.06 -11.56 5.51
C GLY A 80 -7.12 -10.55 6.18
N TYR A 81 -7.05 -9.32 5.66
CA TYR A 81 -6.24 -8.26 6.23
C TYR A 81 -6.71 -7.86 7.63
N HIS A 82 -8.02 -7.66 7.81
CA HIS A 82 -8.59 -7.37 9.12
C HIS A 82 -8.28 -8.48 10.13
N ALA A 83 -8.54 -9.74 9.77
CA ALA A 83 -8.26 -10.87 10.66
C ALA A 83 -6.78 -10.95 11.05
N TYR A 84 -5.87 -10.66 10.12
CA TYR A 84 -4.44 -10.65 10.41
C TYR A 84 -4.04 -9.50 11.34
N ARG A 85 -4.50 -8.27 11.07
CA ARG A 85 -4.27 -7.12 11.95
C ARG A 85 -4.84 -7.37 13.35
N ASP A 86 -6.11 -7.75 13.41
CA ASP A 86 -6.88 -7.90 14.65
C ASP A 86 -6.38 -9.10 15.48
N SER A 87 -5.65 -10.05 14.88
CA SER A 87 -5.01 -11.17 15.61
C SER A 87 -3.80 -10.77 16.46
N GLY A 88 -3.31 -9.52 16.35
CA GLY A 88 -2.09 -9.06 17.01
C GLY A 88 -0.78 -9.58 16.39
N ARG A 89 -0.83 -10.59 15.51
CA ARG A 89 0.36 -11.12 14.82
C ARG A 89 1.07 -10.06 13.98
N ALA A 90 0.31 -9.14 13.38
CA ALA A 90 0.90 -8.05 12.61
C ALA A 90 1.80 -7.14 13.48
N ALA A 91 1.51 -6.97 14.78
CA ALA A 91 2.34 -6.19 15.69
C ALA A 91 3.63 -6.93 16.11
N ALA A 92 3.66 -8.26 15.98
CA ALA A 92 4.89 -9.05 16.14
C ALA A 92 5.75 -9.04 14.86
N ASP A 93 5.11 -8.99 13.70
CA ASP A 93 5.79 -9.02 12.40
C ASP A 93 6.30 -7.63 11.95
N TYR A 94 5.68 -6.54 12.42
CA TYR A 94 5.95 -5.18 11.95
C TYR A 94 5.87 -4.12 13.07
N ALA A 95 6.68 -3.07 12.96
CA ALA A 95 6.64 -1.92 13.88
C ALA A 95 5.30 -1.16 13.82
N SER A 96 4.68 -1.12 12.64
CA SER A 96 3.32 -0.63 12.41
C SER A 96 2.69 -1.46 11.30
N PHE A 97 1.36 -1.50 11.25
CA PHE A 97 0.67 -2.26 10.21
C PHE A 97 1.02 -1.68 8.83
N PRO A 98 1.57 -2.47 7.89
CA PRO A 98 2.00 -1.97 6.59
C PRO A 98 0.87 -1.32 5.80
N THR A 99 1.17 -0.23 5.10
CA THR A 99 0.24 0.40 4.15
C THR A 99 -0.12 -0.59 3.06
N ILE A 100 -1.40 -0.70 2.69
CA ILE A 100 -1.83 -1.54 1.57
C ILE A 100 -1.88 -0.65 0.32
N LEU A 101 -0.93 -0.85 -0.60
CA LEU A 101 -0.94 -0.23 -1.91
C LEU A 101 -1.73 -1.11 -2.86
N LEU A 102 -2.81 -0.58 -3.43
CA LEU A 102 -3.57 -1.25 -4.47
C LEU A 102 -3.43 -0.50 -5.80
N VAL A 103 -2.86 -1.17 -6.78
CA VAL A 103 -2.75 -0.70 -8.15
C VAL A 103 -3.76 -1.44 -9.01
N THR A 104 -4.65 -0.72 -9.70
CA THR A 104 -5.70 -1.35 -10.52
C THR A 104 -5.61 -0.93 -11.99
N GLU A 105 -5.88 -1.87 -12.90
CA GLU A 105 -6.22 -1.59 -14.30
C GLU A 105 -7.71 -1.28 -14.46
N GLY A 106 -8.51 -1.52 -13.42
CA GLY A 106 -9.94 -1.30 -13.38
C GLY A 106 -10.34 -0.01 -12.67
N SER A 107 -11.51 -0.04 -12.02
CA SER A 107 -12.08 1.12 -11.36
C SER A 107 -11.58 1.25 -9.92
N GLU A 108 -10.78 2.28 -9.64
CA GLU A 108 -10.39 2.65 -8.27
C GLU A 108 -11.61 2.83 -7.35
N GLN A 109 -12.72 3.38 -7.86
CA GLN A 109 -13.94 3.57 -7.09
C GLN A 109 -14.57 2.25 -6.62
N ARG A 110 -14.44 1.17 -7.42
CA ARG A 110 -14.91 -0.16 -7.01
C ARG A 110 -14.10 -0.68 -5.82
N VAL A 111 -12.79 -0.49 -5.86
CA VAL A 111 -11.87 -0.85 -4.77
C VAL A 111 -12.21 -0.06 -3.50
N LEU A 112 -12.30 1.26 -3.59
CA LEU A 112 -12.56 2.12 -2.44
C LEU A 112 -13.92 1.83 -1.82
N ARG A 113 -14.96 1.58 -2.63
CA ARG A 113 -16.28 1.15 -2.12
C ARG A 113 -16.23 -0.21 -1.42
N SER A 114 -15.48 -1.17 -1.94
CA SER A 114 -15.38 -2.49 -1.30
C SER A 114 -14.61 -2.43 0.02
N ALA A 115 -13.54 -1.64 0.07
CA ALA A 115 -12.79 -1.37 1.29
C ALA A 115 -13.66 -0.64 2.33
N GLY A 116 -14.40 0.38 1.92
CA GLY A 116 -15.34 1.11 2.79
C GLY A 116 -16.43 0.20 3.34
N ALA A 117 -17.03 -0.66 2.50
CA ALA A 117 -18.03 -1.63 2.93
C ALA A 117 -17.46 -2.63 3.96
N ALA A 118 -16.21 -3.06 3.80
CA ALA A 118 -15.54 -3.95 4.76
C ALA A 118 -15.23 -3.27 6.11
N ALA A 119 -15.08 -1.94 6.11
CA ALA A 119 -14.84 -1.15 7.32
C ALA A 119 -16.13 -0.72 8.06
N VAL A 120 -17.33 -0.95 7.49
CA VAL A 120 -18.60 -0.63 8.17
C VAL A 120 -18.68 -1.38 9.49
N GLY A 121 -18.96 -0.66 10.58
CA GLY A 121 -18.97 -1.19 11.94
C GLY A 121 -17.57 -1.33 12.57
N ARG A 122 -16.52 -0.78 11.95
CA ARG A 122 -15.11 -0.83 12.40
C ARG A 122 -14.41 0.55 12.35
N PRO A 123 -14.97 1.62 12.97
CA PRO A 123 -14.50 3.00 12.79
C PRO A 123 -13.03 3.23 13.18
N ASP A 124 -12.56 2.69 14.30
CA ASP A 124 -11.15 2.81 14.75
C ASP A 124 -10.21 1.76 14.12
N SER A 125 -10.69 1.15 13.04
CA SER A 125 -10.15 -0.09 12.51
C SER A 125 -10.17 -0.09 10.98
N ALA A 126 -10.15 1.07 10.33
CA ALA A 126 -9.90 1.15 8.90
C ALA A 126 -8.50 0.63 8.55
N LEU A 127 -8.38 -0.11 7.45
CA LEU A 127 -7.07 -0.52 6.93
C LEU A 127 -6.41 0.69 6.21
N PRO A 128 -5.08 0.87 6.32
CA PRO A 128 -4.36 1.97 5.66
C PRO A 128 -4.22 1.69 4.15
N ILE A 129 -5.32 1.76 3.41
CA ILE A 129 -5.37 1.45 1.97
C ILE A 129 -5.14 2.72 1.15
N ARG A 130 -4.22 2.62 0.19
CA ARG A 130 -3.96 3.63 -0.85
C ARG A 130 -4.18 3.01 -2.22
N VAL A 131 -5.04 3.63 -3.02
CA VAL A 131 -5.45 3.11 -4.32
C VAL A 131 -4.99 4.04 -5.44
N THR A 132 -4.44 3.46 -6.51
CA THR A 132 -4.13 4.17 -7.76
C THR A 132 -4.37 3.25 -8.97
N SER A 133 -4.20 3.78 -10.18
CA SER A 133 -4.28 2.99 -11.42
C SER A 133 -2.95 2.96 -12.18
N THR A 134 -2.78 1.95 -13.03
CA THR A 134 -1.62 1.88 -13.94
C THR A 134 -1.52 3.12 -14.82
N GLY A 135 -2.65 3.62 -15.34
CA GLY A 135 -2.69 4.86 -16.13
C GLY A 135 -2.22 6.10 -15.38
N TRP A 136 -2.47 6.20 -14.07
CA TRP A 136 -1.93 7.31 -13.26
C TRP A 136 -0.42 7.17 -13.03
N ILE A 137 0.06 5.96 -12.80
CA ILE A 137 1.50 5.69 -12.65
C ILE A 137 2.25 6.04 -13.93
N GLU A 138 1.71 5.67 -15.10
CA GLU A 138 2.31 5.95 -16.40
C GLU A 138 2.24 7.43 -16.79
N GLY A 139 1.12 8.09 -16.50
CA GLY A 139 0.87 9.47 -16.93
C GLY A 139 1.47 10.56 -16.05
N HIS A 140 1.86 10.25 -14.81
CA HIS A 140 2.34 11.26 -13.87
C HIS A 140 3.87 11.43 -13.93
N PRO A 141 4.44 12.66 -13.96
CA PRO A 141 5.90 12.87 -14.07
C PRO A 141 6.75 12.23 -12.96
N ARG A 142 6.19 12.15 -11.74
CA ARG A 142 6.79 11.45 -10.59
C ARG A 142 6.46 9.95 -10.52
N GLY A 143 5.75 9.44 -11.52
CA GLY A 143 5.26 8.08 -11.60
C GLY A 143 4.57 7.62 -10.32
N ILE A 144 4.94 6.43 -9.86
CA ILE A 144 4.40 5.77 -8.67
C ILE A 144 4.65 6.53 -7.34
N LEU A 145 5.63 7.43 -7.30
CA LEU A 145 5.89 8.32 -6.16
C LEU A 145 5.16 9.66 -6.25
N GLY A 146 4.30 9.84 -7.25
CA GLY A 146 3.46 11.03 -7.40
C GLY A 146 2.32 11.09 -6.38
N PRO A 147 1.65 12.25 -6.27
CA PRO A 147 0.44 12.41 -5.48
C PRO A 147 -0.77 11.81 -6.22
N ILE A 148 -0.67 10.54 -6.60
CA ILE A 148 -1.66 9.83 -7.42
C ILE A 148 -2.51 8.85 -6.61
N TRP A 149 -2.34 8.83 -5.29
CA TRP A 149 -2.93 7.82 -4.41
C TRP A 149 -4.16 8.35 -3.70
N ARG A 150 -5.27 7.62 -3.83
CA ARG A 150 -6.52 7.90 -3.12
C ARG A 150 -6.62 7.07 -1.85
N SER A 151 -7.25 7.61 -0.82
CA SER A 151 -7.71 6.86 0.34
C SER A 151 -9.22 6.84 0.40
N ALA A 152 -9.79 5.93 1.21
CA ALA A 152 -11.24 5.80 1.35
C ALA A 152 -11.88 7.01 2.06
N ASP A 153 -11.10 7.71 2.89
CA ASP A 153 -11.50 8.87 3.68
C ASP A 153 -11.34 10.21 2.95
N SER A 154 -10.71 10.23 1.77
CA SER A 154 -10.38 11.47 1.06
C SER A 154 -10.72 11.40 -0.43
N GLN A 155 -11.37 12.46 -0.92
CA GLN A 155 -11.59 12.63 -2.35
C GLN A 155 -10.33 13.13 -3.07
N THR A 156 -9.40 13.76 -2.35
CA THR A 156 -8.14 14.27 -2.92
C THR A 156 -7.11 13.16 -3.05
N ARG A 157 -6.31 13.18 -4.12
CA ARG A 157 -5.13 12.32 -4.24
C ARG A 157 -3.98 12.92 -3.45
N GLY A 158 -3.18 12.05 -2.86
CA GLY A 158 -1.99 12.43 -2.11
C GLY A 158 -0.84 11.46 -2.38
N PHE A 159 0.25 11.66 -1.65
CA PHE A 159 1.37 10.73 -1.63
C PHE A 159 1.06 9.53 -0.71
N TRP A 160 1.58 8.36 -1.05
CA TRP A 160 1.54 7.20 -0.14
C TRP A 160 2.79 7.13 0.74
N VAL A 161 3.93 7.59 0.22
CA VAL A 161 5.14 7.90 1.00
C VAL A 161 4.95 9.29 1.59
N CYS A 162 4.92 9.42 2.91
CA CYS A 162 4.82 10.74 3.53
C CYS A 162 5.93 11.65 3.00
N ASP A 163 5.58 12.90 2.66
CA ASP A 163 6.50 13.98 2.90
C ASP A 163 6.57 14.14 4.42
N PRO A 164 7.71 13.91 5.09
CA PRO A 164 7.81 14.00 6.55
C PRO A 164 7.40 15.38 7.09
N LEU A 165 7.32 16.41 6.23
CA LEU A 165 6.84 17.74 6.57
C LEU A 165 5.33 17.83 6.87
N GLN A 166 4.53 16.79 6.58
CA GLN A 166 3.12 16.72 7.01
C GLN A 166 2.89 15.96 8.32
N ALA A 167 3.92 15.27 8.83
CA ALA A 167 3.87 14.70 10.18
C ALA A 167 4.40 15.76 11.15
N GLY A 168 3.50 16.62 11.64
CA GLY A 168 3.79 17.63 12.64
C GLY A 168 4.27 17.02 13.97
N TYR A 169 5.54 16.63 14.01
CA TYR A 169 6.26 16.47 15.27
C TYR A 169 6.69 17.88 15.70
N SER A 170 5.88 18.49 16.56
CA SER A 170 6.32 19.61 17.37
C SER A 170 7.51 19.13 18.19
N ILE A 171 8.71 19.60 17.87
CA ILE A 171 9.84 19.53 18.80
C ILE A 171 9.51 20.54 19.91
N ALA A 172 8.69 20.13 20.87
CA ALA A 172 8.55 20.83 22.13
C ALA A 172 9.37 20.10 23.20
N ASP A 173 10.25 20.89 23.82
CA ASP A 173 11.05 20.61 25.00
C ASP A 173 12.23 19.64 24.87
N THR A 174 13.34 20.20 24.41
CA THR A 174 14.60 19.99 25.13
C THR A 174 15.31 21.33 25.27
N THR A 175 15.02 22.03 26.37
CA THR A 175 15.93 23.05 26.89
C THR A 175 17.01 22.32 27.71
N PRO A 176 18.30 22.48 27.40
CA PRO A 176 19.35 22.09 28.34
C PRO A 176 19.49 23.18 29.40
N GLY A 177 19.33 22.80 30.66
CA GLY A 177 19.94 23.52 31.79
C GLY A 177 21.42 23.17 31.91
#